data_AF-A0AAE3GF37-F1
#
_entry.id   AF-A0AAE3GF37-F1
#
_cell.length_a   1.000
_cell.length_b   1.000
_cell.length_c   1.000
_cell.angle_alpha   90.00
_cell.angle_beta   90.00
_cell.angle_gamma   90.00
#
_symmetry.space_group_name_H-M   'P 1'
#
loop_
_entity.id
_entity.type
_entity.pdbx_description
1 polymer ?
#
loop_
_entity_poly.entity_id
_entity_poly.type
_entity_poly.pdbx_seq_one_letter_code
_entity_poly.pdbx_strand_id
1 'polypeptide(L)' 'MRTLGVAILGLFAGLAVGFLVFSELVGRLVVGNGTVAAPWAAVIGFGPQVLAVVGAVVAVLVDRGRRGRAGRE' A
#
# COMPACT_ATOMS: atom_id res chain seq x y z
N MET A 1 -2.25 2.90 22.26
CA MET A 1 -0.93 3.07 21.60
C MET A 1 -0.60 1.93 20.62
N ARG A 2 -0.87 0.65 20.94
CA ARG A 2 -0.54 -0.50 20.07
C ARG A 2 -1.17 -0.46 18.66
N THR A 3 -2.46 -0.10 18.55
CA THR A 3 -3.15 -0.02 17.25
C THR A 3 -2.61 1.11 16.36
N LEU A 4 -2.12 2.20 16.96
CA LEU A 4 -1.44 3.27 16.21
C LEU A 4 -0.13 2.76 15.59
N GLY A 5 0.66 2.00 16.35
CA GLY A 5 1.88 1.35 15.85
C GLY A 5 1.60 0.36 14.71
N VAL A 6 0.53 -0.42 14.80
CA VAL A 6 0.13 -1.34 13.71
C VAL A 6 -0.31 -0.56 12.46
N ALA A 7 -1.07 0.53 12.62
CA ALA A 7 -1.48 1.37 11.50
C ALA A 7 -0.27 2.00 10.80
N ILE A 8 0.71 2.50 11.57
CA ILE A 8 1.96 3.06 11.03
C ILE A 8 2.76 1.98 10.29
N LEU A 9 2.89 0.79 10.86
CA LEU A 9 3.59 -0.32 10.21
C LEU A 9 2.90 -0.72 8.90
N GLY A 10 1.56 -0.80 8.90
CA GLY A 10 0.77 -1.04 7.70
C GLY A 10 0.93 0.05 6.65
N LEU A 11 0.99 1.31 7.07
CA LEU A 11 1.20 2.46 6.19
C LEU A 11 2.54 2.36 5.46
N PHE A 12 3.63 2.15 6.20
CA PHE A 12 4.96 2.03 5.61
C PHE A 12 5.11 0.78 4.75
N ALA A 13 4.55 -0.36 5.17
CA ALA A 13 4.55 -1.57 4.36
C ALA A 13 3.77 -1.37 3.05
N GLY A 14 2.58 -0.77 3.12
CA GLY A 14 1.78 -0.44 1.94
C GLY A 14 2.50 0.55 1.01
N LEU A 15 3.17 1.56 1.56
CA LEU A 15 3.96 2.52 0.78
C LEU A 15 5.14 1.84 0.08
N ALA A 16 5.91 1.01 0.79
CA ALA A 16 7.06 0.32 0.22
C ALA A 16 6.66 -0.63 -0.92
N VAL A 17 5.59 -1.42 -0.70
CA VAL A 17 5.03 -2.31 -1.74
C VAL A 17 4.48 -1.49 -2.90
N GLY A 18 3.75 -0.41 -2.62
CA GLY A 18 3.19 0.48 -3.65
C GLY A 18 4.28 1.14 -4.49
N PHE A 19 5.33 1.63 -3.85
CA PHE A 19 6.48 2.18 -4.55
C PHE A 19 7.12 1.16 -5.47
N LEU A 20 7.35 -0.07 -5.00
CA LEU A 20 7.94 -1.14 -5.79
C LEU A 20 7.05 -1.51 -6.99
N VAL A 21 5.76 -1.74 -6.77
CA VAL A 21 4.81 -2.16 -7.81
C VAL A 21 4.63 -1.08 -8.86
N PHE A 22 4.45 0.18 -8.46
CA PHE A 22 4.14 1.25 -9.42
C PHE A 22 5.40 1.78 -10.13
N SER A 23 6.54 1.86 -9.45
CA SER A 23 7.77 2.35 -10.08
C SER A 23 8.38 1.32 -11.01
N GLU A 24 8.43 0.06 -10.59
CA GLU A 24 9.13 -0.99 -11.36
C GLU A 24 8.18 -1.71 -12.30
N LEU A 25 7.05 -2.23 -11.79
CA LEU A 25 6.16 -3.05 -12.61
C LEU A 25 5.33 -2.19 -13.56
N VAL A 26 4.58 -1.22 -13.03
CA VAL A 26 3.72 -0.33 -13.83
C VAL A 26 4.59 0.59 -14.70
N GLY A 27 5.65 1.17 -14.15
CA GLY A 27 6.61 1.96 -14.92
C GLY A 27 7.11 1.22 -16.17
N ARG A 28 7.58 -0.02 -16.04
CA ARG A 28 8.06 -0.81 -17.18
C ARG A 28 6.98 -1.19 -18.18
N LEU A 29 5.77 -1.47 -17.72
CA LEU A 29 4.67 -1.88 -18.59
C LEU A 29 4.10 -0.73 -19.42
N VAL A 30 4.17 0.50 -18.90
CA VAL A 30 3.50 1.64 -19.53
C VAL A 30 4.47 2.64 -20.17
N VAL A 31 5.78 2.42 -20.07
CA VAL A 31 6.76 3.18 -20.85
C VAL A 31 6.64 2.80 -22.32
N GLY A 32 6.21 3.76 -23.14
CA GLY A 32 6.23 3.69 -24.60
C GLY A 32 7.15 4.77 -25.16
N ASN A 33 8.11 4.40 -26.01
CA ASN A 33 9.10 5.33 -26.60
C ASN A 33 9.87 6.17 -25.55
N GLY A 34 10.15 5.59 -24.37
CA GLY A 34 10.89 6.26 -23.30
C GLY A 34 10.10 7.29 -22.49
N THR A 35 8.79 7.43 -22.74
CA THR A 35 7.92 8.36 -22.01
C THR A 35 6.72 7.65 -21.43
N VAL A 36 6.25 8.12 -20.27
CA VAL A 36 4.99 7.65 -19.67
C VAL A 36 3.89 8.64 -20.07
N ALA A 37 2.97 8.18 -20.92
CA ALA A 37 1.83 9.00 -21.34
C ALA A 37 0.78 9.13 -20.22
N ALA A 38 0.03 10.23 -20.23
CA ALA A 38 -1.17 10.34 -19.41
C ALA A 38 -2.20 9.26 -19.83
N PRO A 39 -2.96 8.66 -18.88
CA PRO A 39 -3.08 9.01 -17.46
C PRO A 39 -2.09 8.29 -16.53
N TRP A 40 -1.20 7.45 -17.06
CA TRP A 40 -0.37 6.55 -16.27
C TRP A 40 0.65 7.25 -15.39
N ALA A 41 1.10 8.44 -15.80
CA ALA A 41 1.95 9.29 -14.96
C ALA A 41 1.28 9.61 -13.61
N ALA A 42 -0.03 9.89 -13.61
CA ALA A 42 -0.78 10.13 -12.38
C ALA A 42 -0.96 8.85 -11.55
N VAL A 43 -1.22 7.72 -12.21
CA VAL A 43 -1.37 6.41 -11.56
C VAL A 43 -0.08 6.00 -10.85
N ILE A 44 1.08 6.18 -11.49
CA ILE A 44 2.39 5.91 -10.87
C ILE A 44 2.66 6.90 -9.74
N GLY A 45 2.30 8.17 -9.93
CA GLY A 45 2.51 9.24 -8.95
C GLY A 45 1.66 9.13 -7.68
N PHE A 46 0.43 8.61 -7.77
CA PHE A 46 -0.52 8.50 -6.65
C PHE A 46 -0.76 7.06 -6.14
N GLY A 47 -0.41 6.07 -6.96
CA GLY A 47 -0.59 4.65 -6.63
C GLY A 47 0.07 4.24 -5.31
N PRO A 48 1.35 4.58 -5.06
CA PRO A 48 2.02 4.26 -3.80
C PRO A 48 1.31 4.80 -2.55
N GLN A 49 0.79 6.03 -2.62
CA GLN A 49 0.09 6.69 -1.52
C GLN A 49 -1.25 6.01 -1.23
N VAL A 50 -1.99 5.64 -2.27
CA VAL A 50 -3.23 4.85 -2.12
C VAL A 50 -2.91 3.49 -1.48
N LEU A 51 -1.85 2.82 -1.93
CA LEU A 51 -1.45 1.53 -1.37
C LEU A 51 -1.00 1.64 0.10
N ALA A 52 -0.39 2.77 0.49
CA ALA A 52 -0.04 3.06 1.88
C ALA A 52 -1.29 3.14 2.77
N VAL A 53 -2.33 3.86 2.33
CA VAL A 53 -3.61 3.95 3.06
C VAL A 53 -4.26 2.57 3.17
N VAL A 54 -4.31 1.82 2.07
CA VAL A 54 -4.86 0.45 2.07
C VAL A 54 -4.07 -0.46 3.02
N GLY A 55 -2.74 -0.39 3.02
CA GLY A 55 -1.88 -1.15 3.93
C GLY A 55 -2.15 -0.84 5.40
N ALA A 56 -2.33 0.43 5.75
CA ALA A 56 -2.70 0.85 7.10
C ALA A 56 -4.06 0.28 7.52
N VAL A 57 -5.07 0.38 6.65
CA VAL A 57 -6.43 -0.14 6.90
C VAL A 57 -6.39 -1.65 7.09
N VAL A 58 -5.73 -2.39 6.20
CA VAL A 58 -5.60 -3.86 6.29
C VAL A 58 -4.89 -4.26 7.58
N ALA A 59 -3.81 -3.59 7.96
CA ALA A 59 -3.09 -3.88 9.19
C ALA A 59 -3.98 -3.72 10.44
N VAL A 60 -4.80 -2.65 10.48
CA VAL A 60 -5.76 -2.42 11.57
C VAL A 60 -6.86 -3.49 11.58
N LEU A 61 -7.40 -3.86 10.43
CA LEU A 61 -8.41 -4.92 10.33
C LEU A 61 -7.87 -6.27 10.81
N VAL A 62 -6.62 -6.61 10.45
CA VAL A 62 -5.95 -7.83 10.90
C VAL A 62 -5.70 -7.81 12.42
N ASP A 63 -5.23 -6.69 12.98
CA ASP A 63 -5.04 -6.54 14.43
C ASP A 63 -6.36 -6.72 15.19
N ARG A 64 -7.46 -6.12 14.71
CA ARG A 64 -8.78 -6.31 15.31
C ARG A 64 -9.29 -7.75 15.19
N GLY A 65 -9.13 -8.37 14.02
CA GLY A 65 -9.56 -9.75 13.77
C GLY A 65 -8.80 -10.78 14.61
N ARG A 66 -7.50 -10.55 14.89
CA ARG A 66 -6.70 -11.42 15.76
C ARG A 66 -7.12 -11.32 17.23
N ARG A 67 -7.43 -10.12 17.71
CA ARG A 67 -7.92 -9.92 19.09
C ARG A 67 -9.27 -10.59 19.35
N GLY A 68 -10.17 -10.55 18.37
CA GLY A 68 -11.48 -11.21 18.48
C GLY A 68 -11.42 -12.74 18.54
N ARG A 69 -10.33 -13.35 18.05
CA ARG A 69 -10.11 -14.81 18.13
C ARG A 69 -9.47 -15.24 19.45
N ALA A 70 -8.56 -14.45 20.00
CA ALA A 70 -7.88 -14.75 21.27
C ALA A 70 -8.78 -14.72 22.52
N GLY A 71 -10.02 -14.21 22.41
CA GLY A 71 -11.01 -14.23 23.50
C GLY A 71 -12.04 -15.36 23.41
N ARG A 72 -11.83 -16.34 22.50
CA ARG A 72 -12.71 -17.52 22.31
C ARG A 72 -12.02 -18.85 22.67
N GLU A 73 -10.83 -18.78 23.26
CA GLU A 73 -10.12 -19.91 23.89
C GLU A 73 -10.21 -19.76 25.40
#